data_AF-A0A920S4T6-F1
#
_entry.id   AF-A0A920S4T6-F1
#
_cell.length_a   1.000
_cell.length_b   1.000
_cell.length_c   1.000
_cell.angle_alpha   90.00
_cell.angle_beta   90.00
_cell.angle_gamma   90.00
#
_symmetry.space_group_name_H-M   'P 1'
#
loop_
_entity.id
_entity.type
_entity.pdbx_description
1 polymer ?
#
loop_
_entity_poly.entity_id
_entity_poly.type
_entity_poly.pdbx_seq_one_letter_code
_entity_poly.pdbx_strand_id
1 'polypeptide(L)'
;MWPFEPDGFESISKEPEGAHTGESLYFVFVGDEVLSLAEHGIPRPVTVEEFRWVDLEVATRLYVGNWRGTSCYALEAKGRAPEGYALTGLRAWLGRVEPAMFYLAGRAKQIVEWHRDHGFADDAEWKPKITDQIVLEYVRRAN
;
A
#
# COMPACT_ATOMS: atom_id res chain seq x y z
N MET A 1 10.53 20.79 1.37
CA MET A 1 9.12 21.15 1.57
C MET A 1 8.31 19.98 1.04
N TRP A 2 7.74 19.20 1.94
CA TRP A 2 6.77 18.15 1.63
C TRP A 2 5.69 18.75 0.72
N PRO A 3 5.41 18.21 -0.47
CA PRO A 3 4.13 18.55 -1.08
C PRO A 3 3.09 17.80 -0.23
N PHE A 4 2.22 18.58 0.41
CA PHE A 4 0.91 18.27 0.99
C PHE A 4 0.48 16.80 1.04
N GLU A 5 -0.18 16.38 2.14
CA GLU A 5 -0.94 15.12 2.15
C GLU A 5 -1.60 14.91 0.78
N PRO A 6 -1.34 13.78 0.09
CA PRO A 6 -1.75 13.65 -1.30
C PRO A 6 -3.24 13.98 -1.39
N ASP A 7 -3.63 14.93 -2.24
CA ASP A 7 -5.00 15.44 -2.30
C ASP A 7 -6.02 14.29 -2.32
N GLY A 8 -6.86 14.23 -1.28
CA GLY A 8 -7.86 13.18 -1.10
C GLY A 8 -7.42 11.98 -0.25
N PHE A 9 -6.21 11.98 0.32
CA PHE A 9 -5.80 11.02 1.34
C PHE A 9 -6.00 11.58 2.75
N GLU A 10 -6.75 10.85 3.58
CA GLU A 10 -6.93 11.18 4.99
C GLU A 10 -6.27 10.13 5.89
N SER A 11 -5.30 10.57 6.69
CA SER A 11 -4.62 9.75 7.69
C SER A 11 -5.49 9.58 8.94
N ILE A 12 -6.58 8.81 8.84
CA ILE A 12 -7.46 8.53 9.98
C ILE A 12 -6.81 7.44 10.85
N SER A 13 -6.54 7.75 12.11
CA SER A 13 -5.82 6.84 13.04
C SER A 13 -6.62 5.58 13.43
N LYS A 14 -7.92 5.53 13.12
CA LYS A 14 -8.77 4.37 13.37
C LYS A 14 -9.63 4.10 12.16
N GLU A 15 -9.68 2.83 11.80
CA GLU A 15 -10.61 2.32 10.81
C GLU A 15 -12.06 2.68 11.23
N PRO A 16 -12.85 3.35 10.36
CA PRO A 16 -14.23 3.65 10.69
C PRO A 16 -15.09 2.38 10.72
N GLU A 17 -16.19 2.40 11.48
CA GLU A 17 -17.09 1.26 11.55
C GLU A 17 -17.71 0.99 10.18
N GLY A 18 -17.51 -0.24 9.65
CA GLY A 18 -17.96 -0.62 8.30
C GLY A 18 -17.00 -0.25 7.16
N ALA A 19 -15.74 0.11 7.44
CA ALA A 19 -14.76 0.55 6.44
C ALA A 19 -14.29 -0.54 5.47
N HIS A 20 -14.28 -1.82 5.85
CA HIS A 20 -13.97 -2.95 4.95
C HIS A 20 -15.17 -3.28 4.07
N THR A 21 -15.46 -2.40 3.14
CA THR A 21 -16.39 -2.69 2.06
C THR A 21 -15.65 -3.36 0.92
N GLY A 22 -16.41 -3.90 -0.03
CA GLY A 22 -15.84 -4.48 -1.21
C GLY A 22 -14.93 -3.57 -2.02
N GLU A 23 -15.31 -2.31 -2.12
CA GLU A 23 -14.57 -1.28 -2.85
C GLU A 23 -13.24 -0.89 -2.18
N SER A 24 -12.94 -1.38 -0.97
CA SER A 24 -11.71 -1.02 -0.27
C SER A 24 -10.47 -1.46 -1.04
N LEU A 25 -9.44 -0.60 -1.07
CA LEU A 25 -8.21 -0.85 -1.80
C LEU A 25 -7.20 -1.62 -0.95
N TYR A 26 -6.69 -2.71 -1.50
CA TYR A 26 -5.64 -3.54 -0.91
C TYR A 26 -4.33 -3.35 -1.68
N PHE A 27 -3.33 -2.78 -0.99
CA PHE A 27 -1.94 -2.77 -1.40
C PHE A 27 -1.27 -4.02 -0.84
N VAL A 28 -1.28 -5.10 -1.63
CA VAL A 28 -0.75 -6.41 -1.20
C VAL A 28 0.71 -6.54 -1.61
N PHE A 29 1.59 -6.73 -0.64
CA PHE A 29 3.02 -6.90 -0.86
C PHE A 29 3.41 -8.37 -0.70
N VAL A 30 4.07 -8.92 -1.71
CA VAL A 30 4.70 -10.24 -1.69
C VAL A 30 6.20 -10.05 -1.85
N GLY A 31 6.94 -10.16 -0.75
CA GLY A 31 8.34 -9.74 -0.72
C GLY A 31 8.46 -8.25 -1.02
N ASP A 32 9.19 -7.91 -2.09
CA ASP A 32 9.41 -6.51 -2.51
C ASP A 32 8.42 -5.98 -3.55
N GLU A 33 7.54 -6.85 -4.04
CA GLU A 33 6.62 -6.60 -5.14
C GLU A 33 5.22 -6.29 -4.63
N VAL A 34 4.50 -5.45 -5.36
CA VAL A 34 3.10 -5.13 -5.11
C VAL A 34 2.22 -5.85 -6.12
N LEU A 35 1.18 -6.52 -5.62
CA LEU A 35 0.15 -7.14 -6.44
C LEU A 35 -0.69 -6.03 -7.08
N SER A 36 -0.92 -6.14 -8.38
CA SER A 36 -1.66 -5.15 -9.14
C SER A 36 -2.51 -5.78 -10.23
N LEU A 37 -3.60 -5.10 -10.55
CA LEU A 37 -4.31 -5.24 -11.82
C LEU A 37 -3.96 -4.04 -12.69
N ALA A 38 -4.19 -4.16 -14.00
CA ALA A 38 -4.01 -3.06 -14.93
C ALA A 38 -5.36 -2.59 -15.45
N GLU A 39 -5.61 -1.29 -15.33
CA GLU A 39 -6.78 -0.63 -15.92
C GLU A 39 -6.28 0.32 -17.02
N HIS A 40 -6.69 0.07 -18.26
CA HIS A 40 -6.18 0.78 -19.44
C HIS A 40 -4.62 0.80 -19.52
N GLY A 41 -3.97 -0.27 -19.06
CA GLY A 41 -2.50 -0.39 -19.03
C GLY A 41 -1.80 0.33 -17.87
N ILE A 42 -2.56 0.98 -16.99
CA ILE A 42 -2.07 1.66 -15.78
C ILE A 42 -2.23 0.70 -14.60
N PRO A 43 -1.16 0.41 -13.84
CA PRO A 43 -1.27 -0.48 -12.69
C PRO A 43 -2.06 0.20 -11.57
N ARG A 44 -2.85 -0.59 -10.84
CA ARG A 44 -3.62 -0.14 -9.68
C ARG A 44 -3.66 -1.22 -8.59
N PRO A 45 -3.92 -0.85 -7.32
CA PRO A 45 -4.18 -1.84 -6.28
C PRO A 45 -5.45 -2.63 -6.60
N VAL A 46 -5.60 -3.77 -5.93
CA VAL A 46 -6.77 -4.63 -6.05
C VAL A 46 -7.83 -4.20 -5.03
N THR A 47 -9.11 -4.42 -5.33
CA THR A 47 -10.17 -4.29 -4.34
C THR A 47 -10.27 -5.52 -3.45
N VAL A 48 -11.09 -5.46 -2.40
CA VAL A 48 -11.37 -6.62 -1.55
C VAL A 48 -11.98 -7.76 -2.37
N GLU A 49 -12.99 -7.51 -3.21
CA GLU A 49 -13.60 -8.57 -4.04
C GLU A 49 -12.61 -9.17 -5.02
N GLU A 50 -11.79 -8.34 -5.65
CA GLU A 50 -10.75 -8.82 -6.58
C GLU A 50 -9.72 -9.68 -5.85
N PHE A 51 -9.44 -9.37 -4.59
CA PHE A 51 -8.52 -10.16 -3.78
C PHE A 51 -9.11 -11.49 -3.29
N ARG A 52 -10.45 -11.64 -3.19
CA ARG A 52 -11.09 -12.90 -2.71
C ARG A 52 -10.75 -14.13 -3.54
N TRP A 53 -10.33 -13.95 -4.79
CA TRP A 53 -10.00 -15.02 -5.73
C TRP A 53 -8.49 -15.27 -5.82
N VAL A 54 -7.69 -14.57 -5.02
CA VAL A 54 -6.24 -14.65 -5.03
C VAL A 54 -5.79 -15.59 -3.92
N ASP A 55 -5.12 -16.68 -4.31
CA ASP A 55 -4.58 -17.68 -3.37
C ASP A 55 -3.22 -17.23 -2.81
N LEU A 56 -3.24 -16.17 -2.00
CA LEU A 56 -2.09 -15.64 -1.27
C LEU A 56 -2.31 -15.82 0.24
N GLU A 57 -1.29 -16.28 0.93
CA GLU A 57 -1.28 -16.42 2.39
C GLU A 57 -1.02 -15.06 3.03
N VAL A 58 -2.05 -14.42 3.58
CA VAL A 58 -1.94 -13.10 4.22
C VAL A 58 -1.37 -13.24 5.64
N ALA A 59 -0.21 -12.64 5.86
CA ALA A 59 0.46 -12.61 7.16
C ALA A 59 0.05 -11.41 8.03
N THR A 60 -0.30 -10.28 7.40
CA THR A 60 -0.63 -9.03 8.10
C THR A 60 -1.57 -8.18 7.25
N ARG A 61 -2.47 -7.43 7.91
CA ARG A 61 -3.33 -6.43 7.29
C ARG A 61 -3.39 -5.18 8.17
N LEU A 62 -2.98 -4.04 7.63
CA LEU A 62 -2.88 -2.77 8.34
C LEU A 62 -3.71 -1.71 7.64
N TYR A 63 -4.53 -0.98 8.39
CA TYR A 63 -5.25 0.17 7.85
C TYR A 63 -4.27 1.31 7.56
N VAL A 64 -4.32 1.83 6.34
CA VAL A 64 -3.42 2.90 5.88
C VAL A 64 -4.09 4.26 6.04
N GLY A 65 -5.40 4.33 5.79
CA GLY A 65 -6.19 5.55 5.78
C GLY A 65 -7.29 5.49 4.72
N ASN A 66 -7.81 6.65 4.35
CA ASN A 66 -8.85 6.78 3.34
C ASN A 66 -8.29 7.47 2.09
N TRP A 67 -8.66 7.00 0.90
CA TRP A 67 -8.34 7.59 -0.40
C TRP A 67 -9.63 7.92 -1.15
N ARG A 68 -9.97 9.21 -1.29
CA ARG A 68 -11.17 9.69 -2.00
C ARG A 68 -12.47 9.01 -1.53
N GLY A 69 -12.63 8.82 -0.23
CA GLY A 69 -13.76 8.12 0.36
C GLY A 69 -13.57 6.60 0.47
N THR A 70 -12.49 6.03 -0.07
CA THR A 70 -12.23 4.58 -0.11
C THR A 70 -11.21 4.15 0.93
N SER A 71 -11.58 3.21 1.80
CA SER A 71 -10.67 2.64 2.79
C SER A 71 -9.49 1.93 2.11
N CYS A 72 -8.28 2.17 2.61
CA CYS A 72 -7.06 1.61 2.07
C CYS A 72 -6.33 0.76 3.12
N TYR A 73 -5.87 -0.41 2.70
CA TYR A 73 -5.16 -1.36 3.55
C TYR A 73 -3.85 -1.79 2.90
N ALA A 74 -2.83 -1.98 3.73
CA ALA A 74 -1.56 -2.58 3.35
C ALA A 74 -1.52 -4.00 3.87
N LEU A 75 -1.24 -4.96 2.99
CA LEU A 75 -1.18 -6.38 3.33
C LEU A 75 0.23 -6.89 3.08
N GLU A 76 0.72 -7.71 4.01
CA GLU A 76 1.85 -8.59 3.75
C GLU A 76 1.33 -9.99 3.43
N ALA A 77 1.76 -10.57 2.34
CA ALA A 77 1.36 -11.91 1.95
C ALA A 77 2.49 -12.73 1.33
N LYS A 78 2.29 -14.04 1.24
CA LYS A 78 3.19 -14.99 0.59
C LYS A 78 2.45 -15.81 -0.46
N GLY A 79 3.15 -16.21 -1.51
CA GLY A 79 2.61 -17.07 -2.56
C GLY A 79 2.95 -16.54 -3.95
N ARG A 80 2.12 -16.88 -4.93
CA ARG A 80 2.28 -16.47 -6.34
C ARG A 80 1.02 -15.76 -6.81
N ALA A 81 1.19 -14.72 -7.62
CA ALA A 81 0.07 -14.08 -8.28
C ALA A 81 -0.60 -15.07 -9.27
N PRO A 82 -1.94 -15.15 -9.27
CA PRO A 82 -2.66 -15.90 -10.31
C PRO A 82 -2.59 -15.17 -11.66
N GLU A 83 -3.02 -15.87 -12.72
CA GLU A 83 -3.11 -15.27 -14.05
C GLU A 83 -4.01 -14.03 -14.05
N GLY A 84 -3.63 -13.02 -14.82
CA GLY A 84 -4.32 -11.72 -14.87
C GLY A 84 -3.83 -10.71 -13.84
N TYR A 85 -3.11 -11.13 -12.80
CA TYR A 85 -2.49 -10.27 -11.81
C TYR A 85 -0.99 -10.15 -12.09
N ALA A 86 -0.43 -9.00 -11.73
CA ALA A 86 1.00 -8.77 -11.80
C ALA A 86 1.57 -8.55 -10.39
N LEU A 87 2.69 -9.22 -10.09
CA LEU A 87 3.60 -8.81 -9.04
C LEU A 87 4.74 -8.03 -9.70
N THR A 88 4.90 -6.77 -9.30
CA THR A 88 6.00 -5.92 -9.79
C THR A 88 6.53 -5.06 -8.67
N GLY A 89 7.81 -4.69 -8.73
CA GLY A 89 8.36 -3.70 -7.80
C GLY A 89 7.66 -2.35 -7.93
N LEU A 90 7.53 -1.60 -6.83
CA LEU A 90 6.83 -0.31 -6.80
C LEU A 90 7.35 0.71 -7.84
N ARG A 91 8.64 0.62 -8.22
CA ARG A 91 9.21 1.43 -9.31
C ARG A 91 8.48 1.29 -10.64
N ALA A 92 7.85 0.15 -10.91
CA ALA A 92 7.07 -0.08 -12.12
C ALA A 92 5.80 0.78 -12.19
N TRP A 93 5.41 1.46 -11.10
CA TRP A 93 4.29 2.39 -11.06
C TRP A 93 4.72 3.85 -11.24
N LEU A 94 6.00 4.16 -11.03
CA LEU A 94 6.53 5.53 -11.09
C LEU A 94 6.30 6.14 -12.48
N GLY A 95 5.63 7.29 -12.53
CA GLY A 95 5.30 7.99 -13.77
C GLY A 95 4.19 7.33 -14.61
N ARG A 96 3.63 6.20 -14.16
CA ARG A 96 2.50 5.51 -14.82
C ARG A 96 1.17 5.72 -14.11
N VAL A 97 1.19 5.90 -12.79
CA VAL A 97 0.01 6.20 -11.98
C VAL A 97 -0.01 7.68 -11.58
N GLU A 98 -1.15 8.18 -11.09
CA GLU A 98 -1.22 9.52 -10.51
C GLU A 98 -0.23 9.65 -9.33
N PRO A 99 0.46 10.79 -9.16
CA PRO A 99 1.46 10.94 -8.11
C PRO A 99 0.95 10.56 -6.72
N ALA A 100 -0.30 10.92 -6.41
CA ALA A 100 -0.94 10.60 -5.14
C ALA A 100 -1.08 9.09 -4.88
N MET A 101 -1.47 8.30 -5.89
CA MET A 101 -1.54 6.83 -5.80
C MET A 101 -0.15 6.22 -5.60
N PHE A 102 0.87 6.74 -6.29
CA PHE A 102 2.25 6.29 -6.09
C PHE A 102 2.73 6.56 -4.66
N TYR A 103 2.47 7.75 -4.12
CA TYR A 103 2.80 8.09 -2.74
C TYR A 103 2.05 7.23 -1.74
N LEU A 104 0.77 6.95 -1.98
CA LEU A 104 -0.05 6.09 -1.13
C LEU A 104 0.48 4.65 -1.11
N ALA A 105 0.79 4.08 -2.27
CA ALA A 105 1.41 2.75 -2.37
C ALA A 105 2.78 2.69 -1.67
N GLY A 106 3.59 3.75 -1.81
CA GLY A 106 4.86 3.87 -1.09
C GLY A 106 4.69 3.94 0.43
N ARG A 107 3.70 4.68 0.92
CA ARG A 107 3.36 4.74 2.35
C ARG A 107 2.89 3.39 2.85
N ALA A 108 2.03 2.70 2.11
CA ALA A 108 1.57 1.35 2.43
C ALA A 108 2.75 0.37 2.57
N LYS A 109 3.73 0.42 1.64
CA LYS A 109 4.95 -0.40 1.71
C LYS A 109 5.75 -0.12 3.00
N GLN A 110 5.99 1.15 3.30
CA GLN A 110 6.72 1.55 4.51
C GLN A 110 6.05 1.08 5.81
N ILE A 111 4.72 1.15 5.87
CA ILE A 111 3.94 0.67 7.03
C ILE A 111 4.11 -0.84 7.23
N VAL A 112 4.00 -1.61 6.15
CA VAL A 112 4.16 -3.08 6.22
C VAL A 112 5.59 -3.47 6.57
N GLU A 113 6.58 -2.85 5.94
CA GLU A 113 8.00 -3.10 6.26
C GLU A 113 8.31 -2.78 7.72
N TRP A 114 7.83 -1.64 8.22
CA TRP A 114 8.00 -1.28 9.61
C TRP A 114 7.36 -2.30 10.55
N HIS A 115 6.11 -2.70 10.29
CA HIS A 115 5.41 -3.70 11.10
C HIS A 115 6.14 -5.05 11.11
N ARG A 116 6.63 -5.50 9.95
CA ARG A 116 7.41 -6.74 9.83
C ARG A 116 8.69 -6.69 10.66
N ASP A 117 9.42 -5.57 10.60
CA ASP A 117 10.73 -5.44 11.23
C ASP A 117 10.63 -5.14 12.75
N HIS A 118 9.47 -4.67 13.24
CA HIS A 118 9.27 -4.21 14.62
C HIS A 118 8.11 -4.88 15.36
N GLY A 119 7.66 -6.06 14.92
CA GLY A 119 6.41 -6.72 15.32
C GLY A 119 5.92 -6.54 16.77
N PHE A 120 4.59 -6.37 16.90
CA PHE A 120 3.78 -6.39 18.14
C PHE A 120 4.15 -5.38 19.23
N ALA A 121 4.27 -4.09 18.90
CA ALA A 121 4.00 -3.06 19.90
C ALA A 121 2.55 -2.57 19.72
N ASP A 122 1.64 -3.03 20.58
CA ASP A 122 0.25 -2.53 20.72
C ASP A 122 0.19 -1.07 21.22
N ASP A 123 1.28 -0.31 21.14
CA ASP A 123 1.35 1.04 21.68
C ASP A 123 0.97 2.07 20.61
N ALA A 124 -0.22 2.62 20.82
CA ALA A 124 -0.91 3.59 20.00
C ALA A 124 -0.24 4.98 20.06
N GLU A 125 1.01 5.11 19.61
CA GLU A 125 1.55 6.42 19.24
C GLU A 125 2.65 6.34 18.18
N TRP A 126 2.38 5.66 17.06
CA TRP A 126 3.22 5.81 15.88
C TRP A 126 2.75 6.98 15.02
N LYS A 127 3.48 8.10 15.10
CA LYS A 127 3.47 9.13 14.04
C LYS A 127 4.57 8.77 13.06
N PRO A 128 4.28 8.39 11.79
CA PRO A 128 5.33 8.21 10.81
C PRO A 128 6.17 9.48 10.77
N LYS A 129 7.42 9.40 11.22
CA LYS A 129 8.42 10.38 10.81
C LYS A 129 8.71 10.05 9.36
N ILE A 130 7.90 10.58 8.45
CA ILE A 130 8.30 10.63 7.06
C ILE A 130 9.45 11.63 7.00
N THR A 131 10.64 11.13 7.29
CA THR A 131 11.86 11.89 7.12
C THR A 131 12.33 11.60 5.71
N ASP A 132 12.72 12.66 5.00
CA ASP A 132 13.24 12.65 3.62
C ASP A 132 14.23 11.51 3.32
N GLN A 133 14.86 10.93 4.35
CA GLN A 133 15.78 9.80 4.29
C GLN A 133 15.25 8.54 3.61
N ILE A 134 14.01 8.06 3.83
CA ILE A 134 13.61 6.77 3.22
C ILE A 134 13.39 6.90 1.71
N VAL A 135 12.78 8.00 1.25
CA VAL A 135 12.63 8.28 -0.20
C VAL A 135 13.98 8.62 -0.82
N LEU A 136 14.83 9.40 -0.15
CA LEU A 136 16.19 9.69 -0.63
C LEU A 136 17.05 8.42 -0.67
N GLU A 137 16.93 7.51 0.28
CA GLU A 137 17.68 6.26 0.33
C GLU A 137 17.17 5.26 -0.70
N TYR A 138 15.85 5.19 -0.91
CA TYR A 138 15.27 4.38 -1.97
C TYR A 138 15.57 4.94 -3.38
N VAL A 139 15.65 6.27 -3.56
CA VAL A 139 16.08 6.93 -4.80
C VAL A 139 17.60 6.79 -5.02
N ARG A 140 18.42 6.82 -3.95
CA ARG A 140 19.87 6.62 -4.01
C ARG A 140 20.28 5.17 -4.28
N ARG A 141 19.52 4.18 -3.83
CA ARG A 141 19.84 2.75 -4.02
C ARG A 141 19.43 2.19 -5.39
N ALA A 142 18.80 2.99 -6.24
CA ALA A 142 18.40 2.56 -7.59
C ALA A 142 18.88 3.48 -8.71
N ASN A 143 19.89 4.29 -8.40
CA ASN A 143 20.88 4.76 -9.36
C ASN A 143 22.24 4.17 -8.92
#